data_AF-A0A1F3YJB8-F1
#
_entry.id   AF-A0A1F3YJB8-F1
#
_cell.length_a   1.000
_cell.length_b   1.000
_cell.length_c   1.000
_cell.angle_alpha   90.00
_cell.angle_beta   90.00
_cell.angle_gamma   90.00
#
_symmetry.space_group_name_H-M   'P 1'
#
loop_
_entity.id
_entity.type
_entity.pdbx_description
1 polymer ?
#
loop_
_entity_poly.entity_id
_entity_poly.type
_entity_poly.pdbx_seq_one_letter_code
_entity_poly.pdbx_strand_id
1 'polypeptide(L)'
;MVRILPLLLLVVSSPLPAQATQAELRCRLTATDYVYDCSIKLARGGKPLQGLGVTVGADMPSMPMAHALKPVQAKPGKSPGDYEAKLDLEMLGEWAVKLTLRGPVTDQLVLLYDFDERGARPVTRSGKPPRR
;
A
#
# COMPACT_ATOMS: atom_id res chain seq x y z
N MET A 1 59.18 31.15 0.15
CA MET A 1 57.73 31.45 0.04
C MET A 1 56.96 30.15 0.18
N VAL A 2 56.29 29.91 1.31
CA VAL A 2 55.50 28.69 1.55
C VAL A 2 54.05 29.00 1.17
N ARG A 3 53.53 28.35 0.12
CA ARG A 3 52.13 28.45 -0.29
C ARG A 3 51.34 27.33 0.40
N ILE A 4 50.61 27.69 1.45
CA ILE A 4 49.61 26.81 2.06
C ILE A 4 48.33 26.94 1.24
N LEU A 5 48.02 25.90 0.47
CA LEU A 5 46.76 25.80 -0.30
C LEU A 5 45.68 25.27 0.65
N PRO A 6 44.56 25.98 0.88
CA PRO A 6 43.53 25.52 1.78
C PRO A 6 42.76 24.37 1.11
N LEU A 7 42.80 23.19 1.71
CA LEU A 7 42.00 22.04 1.28
C LEU A 7 40.55 22.29 1.70
N LEU A 8 39.74 22.78 0.75
CA LEU A 8 38.31 23.02 0.93
C LEU A 8 37.59 21.65 1.02
N LEU A 9 37.24 21.20 2.24
CA LEU A 9 36.38 20.03 2.44
C LEU A 9 34.94 20.37 2.00
N LEU A 10 34.58 19.99 0.78
CA LEU A 10 33.19 19.97 0.32
C LEU A 10 32.48 18.77 0.96
N VAL A 11 31.69 19.03 2.01
CA VAL A 11 30.78 18.02 2.59
C VAL A 11 29.64 17.79 1.62
N VAL A 12 29.70 16.69 0.86
CA VAL A 12 28.63 16.27 -0.04
C VAL A 12 27.51 15.64 0.79
N SER A 13 26.56 16.46 1.22
CA SER A 13 25.33 16.01 1.87
C SER A 13 24.44 15.32 0.83
N SER A 14 24.55 13.99 0.72
CA SER A 14 23.64 13.21 -0.12
C SER A 14 22.28 13.13 0.57
N PRO A 15 21.17 13.53 -0.08
CA PRO A 15 19.85 13.32 0.50
C PRO A 15 19.60 11.81 0.59
N LEU A 16 19.31 11.32 1.80
CA LEU A 16 18.80 9.96 1.97
C LEU A 16 17.45 9.87 1.23
N PRO A 17 17.21 8.83 0.41
CA PRO A 17 15.90 8.65 -0.20
C PRO A 17 14.86 8.55 0.92
N ALA A 18 13.82 9.37 0.83
CA ALA A 18 12.67 9.26 1.72
C ALA A 18 12.12 7.82 1.59
N GLN A 19 12.17 7.06 2.68
CA GLN A 19 11.74 5.67 2.68
C GLN A 19 10.21 5.65 2.66
N ALA A 20 9.62 5.56 1.46
CA ALA A 20 8.18 5.39 1.31
C ALA A 20 7.72 4.07 1.93
N THR A 21 6.50 4.07 2.49
CA THR A 21 5.84 2.82 2.86
C THR A 21 5.48 2.06 1.60
N GLN A 22 5.78 0.78 1.60
CA GLN A 22 5.46 -0.16 0.55
C GLN A 22 4.40 -1.11 1.08
N ALA A 23 3.41 -1.41 0.25
CA ALA A 23 2.37 -2.35 0.55
C ALA A 23 2.17 -3.32 -0.63
N GLU A 24 2.10 -4.60 -0.32
CA GLU A 24 1.71 -5.65 -1.25
C GLU A 24 0.43 -6.30 -0.76
N LEU A 25 -0.57 -6.43 -1.64
CA LEU A 25 -1.86 -7.04 -1.34
C LEU A 25 -1.99 -8.33 -2.13
N ARG A 26 -2.31 -9.43 -1.45
CA ARG A 26 -2.63 -10.71 -2.09
C ARG A 26 -3.96 -11.20 -1.53
N CYS A 27 -4.92 -11.42 -2.40
CA CYS A 27 -6.26 -11.86 -2.02
C CYS A 27 -6.62 -13.15 -2.74
N ARG A 28 -7.34 -14.04 -2.05
CA ARG A 28 -7.95 -15.24 -2.62
C ARG A 28 -9.45 -15.20 -2.41
N LEU A 29 -10.22 -15.49 -3.46
CA LEU A 29 -11.67 -15.62 -3.35
C LEU A 29 -11.99 -16.77 -2.39
N THR A 30 -13.01 -16.59 -1.57
CA THR A 30 -13.56 -17.62 -0.68
C THR A 30 -14.66 -18.42 -1.38
N ALA A 31 -15.36 -19.30 -0.66
CA ALA A 31 -16.53 -19.97 -1.19
C ALA A 31 -17.77 -19.05 -1.31
N THR A 32 -17.71 -17.85 -0.74
CA THR A 32 -18.77 -16.85 -0.85
C THR A 32 -18.39 -15.85 -1.93
N ASP A 33 -19.34 -15.57 -2.83
CA ASP A 33 -19.17 -14.62 -3.92
C ASP A 33 -18.66 -13.27 -3.41
N TYR A 34 -17.66 -12.73 -4.12
CA TYR A 34 -17.04 -11.43 -3.85
C TYR A 34 -16.37 -11.26 -2.49
N VAL A 35 -16.32 -12.32 -1.68
CA VAL A 35 -15.62 -12.32 -0.38
C VAL A 35 -14.23 -12.89 -0.57
N TYR A 36 -13.22 -12.13 -0.15
CA TYR A 36 -11.80 -12.46 -0.30
C TYR A 36 -11.09 -12.53 1.05
N ASP A 37 -10.22 -13.52 1.21
CA ASP A 37 -9.20 -13.55 2.26
C ASP A 37 -7.92 -12.91 1.74
N CYS A 38 -7.52 -11.79 2.35
CA CYS A 38 -6.40 -10.98 1.91
C CYS A 38 -5.26 -10.97 2.94
N SER A 39 -4.04 -11.14 2.45
CA SER A 39 -2.80 -10.83 3.16
C SER A 39 -2.20 -9.53 2.64
N ILE A 40 -1.78 -8.65 3.54
CA ILE A 40 -1.14 -7.37 3.28
C ILE A 40 0.26 -7.42 3.87
N LYS A 41 1.28 -7.16 3.06
CA LYS A 41 2.67 -7.01 3.53
C LYS A 41 3.06 -5.55 3.55
N LEU A 42 3.45 -5.04 4.71
CA LEU A 42 3.87 -3.66 4.90
C LEU A 42 5.36 -3.57 5.23
N ALA A 43 6.07 -2.70 4.52
CA ALA A 43 7.49 -2.42 4.76
C ALA A 43 7.83 -0.94 4.56
N ARG A 44 8.87 -0.45 5.24
CA ARG A 44 9.46 0.87 5.01
C ARG A 44 10.98 0.74 5.07
N GLY A 45 11.66 1.21 4.01
CA GLY A 45 13.12 1.05 3.90
C GLY A 45 13.60 -0.40 3.89
N GLY A 46 12.81 -1.31 3.32
CA GLY A 46 13.11 -2.74 3.31
C GLY A 46 12.90 -3.46 4.64
N LYS A 47 12.43 -2.77 5.69
CA LYS A 47 12.12 -3.38 7.00
C LYS A 47 10.61 -3.57 7.15
N PRO A 48 10.15 -4.72 7.67
CA PRO A 48 8.73 -4.96 7.92
C PRO A 48 8.19 -4.00 8.98
N LEU A 49 6.97 -3.49 8.76
CA LEU A 49 6.29 -2.62 9.72
C LEU A 49 5.41 -3.43 10.67
N GLN A 50 5.54 -3.19 11.98
CA GLN A 50 4.82 -3.93 13.02
C GLN A 50 4.15 -2.99 14.01
N GLY A 51 3.22 -3.52 14.80
CA GLY A 51 2.51 -2.75 15.85
C GLY A 51 1.58 -1.67 15.29
N LEU A 52 1.26 -1.71 13.99
CA LEU A 52 0.31 -0.80 13.37
C LEU A 52 -1.13 -1.25 13.56
N GLY A 53 -2.01 -0.28 13.77
CA GLY A 53 -3.42 -0.42 13.41
C GLY A 53 -3.56 -0.22 11.90
N VAL A 54 -4.10 -1.22 11.20
CA VAL A 54 -4.29 -1.20 9.74
C VAL A 54 -5.78 -1.32 9.42
N THR A 55 -6.35 -0.25 8.88
CA THR A 55 -7.74 -0.25 8.40
C THR A 55 -7.73 -0.32 6.88
N VAL A 56 -8.56 -1.20 6.32
CA VAL A 56 -8.69 -1.42 4.87
C VAL A 56 -10.07 -0.94 4.44
N GLY A 57 -10.11 0.05 3.57
CA GLY A 57 -11.30 0.44 2.81
C GLY A 57 -11.07 0.20 1.32
N ALA A 58 -12.11 0.27 0.52
CA ALA A 58 -12.00 0.24 -0.93
C ALA A 58 -13.18 0.96 -1.58
N ASP A 59 -12.96 1.56 -2.74
CA ASP A 59 -14.02 2.10 -3.58
C ASP A 59 -13.74 1.84 -5.06
N MET A 60 -14.79 1.69 -5.88
CA MET A 60 -14.62 1.53 -7.33
C MET A 60 -14.30 2.88 -8.00
N PRO A 61 -13.16 3.05 -8.68
CA PRO A 61 -12.77 4.35 -9.25
C PRO A 61 -13.70 4.87 -10.36
N SER A 62 -14.40 3.99 -11.06
CA SER A 62 -15.35 4.35 -12.12
C SER A 62 -16.63 4.99 -11.56
N MET A 63 -17.02 4.64 -10.33
CA MET A 63 -18.19 5.17 -9.64
C MET A 63 -17.84 5.41 -8.15
N PRO A 64 -17.02 6.45 -7.86
CA PRO A 64 -16.53 6.68 -6.51
C PRO A 64 -17.67 6.84 -5.50
N MET A 65 -17.50 6.23 -4.32
CA MET A 65 -18.46 6.25 -3.20
C MET A 65 -19.81 5.56 -3.41
N ALA A 66 -20.19 5.23 -4.65
CA ALA A 66 -21.40 4.46 -4.91
C ALA A 66 -21.23 2.97 -4.55
N HIS A 67 -20.03 2.44 -4.81
CA HIS A 67 -19.61 1.10 -4.40
C HIS A 67 -18.38 1.25 -3.52
N ALA A 68 -18.60 1.15 -2.21
CA ALA A 68 -17.57 1.33 -1.20
C ALA A 68 -17.63 0.21 -0.17
N LEU A 69 -16.51 -0.45 0.04
CA LEU A 69 -16.33 -1.38 1.14
C LEU A 69 -16.41 -0.61 2.46
N LYS A 70 -17.26 -1.08 3.38
CA LYS A 70 -17.23 -0.64 4.77
C LYS A 70 -15.84 -0.94 5.35
N PRO A 71 -15.11 0.05 5.89
CA PRO A 71 -13.75 -0.17 6.35
C PRO A 71 -13.63 -1.32 7.36
N VAL A 72 -12.70 -2.24 7.12
CA VAL A 72 -12.43 -3.38 7.97
C VAL A 72 -11.08 -3.22 8.68
N GLN A 73 -11.01 -3.67 9.93
CA GLN A 73 -9.76 -3.70 10.67
C GLN A 73 -8.99 -4.98 10.30
N ALA A 74 -7.78 -4.83 9.76
CA ALA A 74 -6.90 -5.96 9.53
C ALA A 74 -6.28 -6.43 10.87
N LYS A 75 -6.09 -7.74 10.98
CA LYS A 75 -5.42 -8.39 12.11
C LYS A 75 -3.94 -8.62 11.79
N PRO A 76 -3.04 -8.64 12.77
CA PRO A 76 -1.67 -9.09 12.53
C PRO A 76 -1.66 -10.52 11.95
N GLY A 77 -0.84 -10.72 10.92
CA GLY A 77 -0.58 -12.05 10.34
C GLY A 77 0.51 -12.80 11.09
N LYS A 78 0.97 -13.91 10.50
CA LYS A 78 1.95 -14.81 11.13
C LYS A 78 3.39 -14.26 11.15
N SER A 79 3.75 -13.43 10.18
CA SER A 79 5.12 -12.91 10.04
C SER A 79 5.18 -11.40 10.31
N PRO A 80 6.34 -10.87 10.73
CA PRO A 80 6.57 -9.43 10.81
C PRO A 80 6.19 -8.71 9.52
N GLY A 81 5.35 -7.68 9.60
CA GLY A 81 4.89 -6.93 8.42
C GLY A 81 3.64 -7.50 7.76
N ASP A 82 3.20 -8.71 8.13
CA ASP A 82 2.01 -9.32 7.58
C ASP A 82 0.77 -8.87 8.36
N TYR A 83 -0.31 -8.59 7.62
CA TYR A 83 -1.64 -8.30 8.14
C TYR A 83 -2.67 -9.07 7.32
N GLU A 84 -3.78 -9.46 7.95
CA GLU A 84 -4.83 -10.26 7.35
C GLU A 84 -6.18 -9.54 7.47
N ALA A 85 -6.91 -9.48 6.37
CA ALA A 85 -8.24 -8.88 6.31
C ALA A 85 -9.16 -9.73 5.42
N LYS A 86 -10.45 -9.75 5.77
CA LYS A 86 -11.51 -10.28 4.90
C LYS A 86 -12.21 -9.11 4.25
N LEU A 87 -12.25 -9.09 2.92
CA LEU A 87 -12.94 -8.05 2.15
C LEU A 87 -14.22 -8.63 1.56
N ASP A 88 -15.34 -8.00 1.84
CA ASP A 88 -16.65 -8.33 1.30
C ASP A 88 -17.00 -7.26 0.28
N LEU A 89 -16.67 -7.52 -0.98
CA LEU A 89 -16.89 -6.58 -2.08
C LEU A 89 -18.29 -6.77 -2.66
N GLU A 90 -18.82 -5.72 -3.28
CA GLU A 90 -20.17 -5.81 -3.88
C GLU A 90 -20.15 -6.45 -5.28
N MET A 91 -18.99 -6.45 -5.95
CA MET A 91 -18.82 -6.93 -7.32
C MET A 91 -17.35 -7.08 -7.72
N LEU A 92 -17.12 -7.82 -8.81
CA LEU A 92 -15.81 -7.94 -9.45
C LEU A 92 -15.39 -6.65 -10.18
N GLY A 93 -14.08 -6.53 -10.45
CA GLY A 93 -13.49 -5.48 -11.26
C GLY A 93 -12.44 -4.65 -10.53
N GLU A 94 -12.22 -3.41 -11.00
CA GLU A 94 -11.21 -2.52 -10.47
C GLU A 94 -11.67 -1.80 -9.19
N TRP A 95 -10.85 -1.89 -8.15
CA TRP A 95 -11.05 -1.24 -6.85
C TRP A 95 -9.78 -0.48 -6.42
N ALA A 96 -9.97 0.73 -5.91
CA ALA A 96 -8.94 1.48 -5.19
C ALA A 96 -8.96 1.08 -3.71
N VAL A 97 -8.07 0.17 -3.32
CA VAL A 97 -7.91 -0.30 -1.95
C VAL A 97 -7.12 0.73 -1.14
N LYS A 98 -7.75 1.27 -0.10
CA LYS A 98 -7.19 2.29 0.78
C LYS A 98 -6.72 1.65 2.09
N LEU A 99 -5.42 1.72 2.36
CA LEU A 99 -4.81 1.27 3.61
C LEU A 99 -4.54 2.49 4.49
N THR A 100 -5.20 2.59 5.63
CA THR A 100 -4.94 3.62 6.63
C THR A 100 -4.12 3.01 7.76
N LEU A 101 -2.90 3.51 7.96
CA LEU A 101 -1.97 3.04 8.97
C LEU A 101 -1.96 4.01 10.16
N ARG A 102 -1.99 3.45 11.38
CA ARG A 102 -1.90 4.20 12.64
C ARG A 102 -0.93 3.52 13.60
N GLY A 103 -0.32 4.30 14.49
CA GLY A 103 0.62 3.82 15.51
C GLY A 103 2.06 4.30 15.22
N PRO A 104 3.09 3.43 15.34
CA PRO A 104 4.50 3.78 15.11
C PRO A 104 4.78 4.48 13.78
N VAL A 105 3.94 4.22 12.78
CA VAL A 105 3.87 4.96 11.51
C VAL A 105 2.42 5.35 11.28
N THR A 106 2.19 6.61 10.92
CA THR A 106 0.89 7.07 10.40
C THR A 106 1.05 7.37 8.91
N ASP A 107 0.24 6.73 8.09
CA ASP A 107 0.32 6.82 6.63
C ASP A 107 -1.03 6.44 5.99
N GLN A 108 -1.22 6.79 4.73
CA GLN A 108 -2.35 6.33 3.92
C GLN A 108 -1.87 5.94 2.52
N LEU A 109 -2.10 4.68 2.14
CA LEU A 109 -1.76 4.16 0.83
C LEU A 109 -3.03 3.88 0.04
N VAL A 110 -2.98 4.11 -1.27
CA VAL A 110 -4.04 3.70 -2.21
C VAL A 110 -3.43 2.76 -3.24
N LEU A 111 -3.97 1.55 -3.32
CA LEU A 111 -3.52 0.46 -4.16
C LEU A 111 -4.61 0.13 -5.17
N LEU A 112 -4.28 0.14 -6.46
CA LEU A 112 -5.26 -0.17 -7.50
C LEU A 112 -5.17 -1.64 -7.91
N TYR A 113 -6.25 -2.39 -7.70
CA TYR A 113 -6.31 -3.82 -7.95
C TYR A 113 -7.58 -4.20 -8.72
N ASP A 114 -7.45 -5.17 -9.61
CA ASP A 114 -8.55 -5.86 -10.28
C ASP A 114 -8.87 -7.14 -9.51
N PHE A 115 -10.11 -7.30 -9.08
CA PHE A 115 -10.62 -8.44 -8.34
C PHE A 115 -11.48 -9.33 -9.25
N ASP A 116 -11.06 -10.58 -9.42
CA ASP A 116 -11.77 -11.60 -10.19
C ASP A 116 -11.83 -12.93 -9.42
N GLU A 117 -12.41 -13.97 -10.04
CA GLU A 117 -12.52 -15.31 -9.44
C GLU A 117 -11.17 -15.95 -9.06
N ARG A 118 -10.05 -15.45 -9.60
CA ARG A 118 -8.70 -15.92 -9.29
C ARG A 118 -8.04 -15.13 -8.16
N GLY A 119 -8.68 -14.08 -7.65
CA GLY A 119 -8.16 -13.22 -6.58
C GLY A 119 -7.94 -11.77 -7.03
N ALA A 120 -6.95 -11.11 -6.41
CA ALA A 120 -6.63 -9.71 -6.72
C ALA A 120 -5.31 -9.59 -7.48
N ARG A 121 -5.29 -8.78 -8.54
CA ARG A 121 -4.10 -8.48 -9.35
C ARG A 121 -3.85 -6.97 -9.42
N PRO A 122 -2.61 -6.48 -9.27
CA PRO A 122 -2.32 -5.05 -9.42
C PRO A 122 -2.69 -4.55 -10.81
N VAL A 123 -3.38 -3.41 -10.88
CA VAL A 123 -3.64 -2.74 -12.16
C VAL A 123 -2.38 -2.00 -12.59
N THR A 124 -1.85 -2.36 -13.75
CA THR A 124 -0.77 -1.61 -14.41
C THR A 124 -1.38 -0.65 -15.42
N ARG A 125 -1.56 0.63 -15.04
CA ARG A 125 -1.94 1.65 -16.01
C ARG A 125 -0.71 2.06 -16.80
N SER A 126 -0.62 1.65 -18.06
CA SER A 126 0.31 2.22 -19.04
C SER A 126 0.12 3.74 -19.04
N GLY A 127 1.12 4.47 -18.54
CA GLY A 127 0.98 5.89 -18.23
C GLY A 127 0.51 6.72 -19.41
N LYS A 128 -0.74 7.19 -19.36
CA LYS A 128 -1.12 8.46 -20.00
C LYS A 128 -1.35 9.46 -18.86
N PRO A 129 -0.56 10.54 -18.77
CA PRO A 129 -0.79 11.57 -17.77
C PRO A 129 -2.22 12.11 -17.93
N PRO A 130 -2.89 12.50 -16.83
CA PRO A 130 -4.17 13.19 -16.93
C PRO A 130 -4.00 14.44 -17.80
N ARG A 131 -4.83 14.59 -18.85
CA ARG A 131 -4.94 15.88 -19.53
C ARG A 131 -5.54 16.84 -18.50
N ARG A 132 -4.75 17.84 -18.11
CA ARG A 132 -5.27 19.05 -17.45
C ARG A 132 -6.15 19.81 -18.43
#